data_AF-A0A8C5VFR1-F1
#
_entry.id   AF-A0A8C5VFR1-F1
#
_cell.length_a   1.000
_cell.length_b   1.000
_cell.length_c   1.000
_cell.angle_alpha   90.00
_cell.angle_beta   90.00
_cell.angle_gamma   90.00
#
_symmetry.space_group_name_H-M   'P 1'
#
loop_
_entity.id
_entity.type
_entity.pdbx_description
1 polymer ?
#
loop_
_entity_poly.entity_id
_entity_poly.type
_entity_poly.pdbx_seq_one_letter_code
_entity_poly.pdbx_strand_id
1 'polypeptide(L)' 'MVNVPKTRQTFCKKCGKHQPHKVTQYKKGKDSLYAQGKRHHDRKKRLKLQRRLC' A
#
# COMPACT_ATOMS: atom_id res chain seq x y z
N MET A 1 11.90 -1.54 -18.55
CA MET A 1 12.02 -2.58 -17.50
C MET A 1 13.51 -2.79 -17.27
N VAL A 2 14.03 -2.53 -16.06
CA VAL A 2 15.48 -2.65 -15.79
C VAL A 2 15.73 -4.02 -15.18
N ASN A 3 16.77 -4.74 -15.64
CA ASN A 3 17.12 -6.04 -15.07
C ASN A 3 17.71 -5.84 -13.67
N VAL A 4 17.08 -6.42 -12.65
CA VAL A 4 17.50 -6.34 -11.25
C VAL A 4 17.73 -7.75 -10.72
N PRO A 5 18.88 -8.03 -10.09
CA PRO A 5 19.14 -9.34 -9.50
C PRO A 5 18.12 -9.65 -8.40
N LYS A 6 17.60 -10.88 -8.38
CA LYS A 6 16.60 -11.37 -7.41
C LYS A 6 17.17 -11.51 -5.98
N THR A 7 18.48 -11.46 -5.82
CA THR A 7 19.20 -11.54 -4.55
C THR A 7 20.26 -10.44 -4.49
N ARG A 8 20.36 -9.73 -3.36
CA ARG A 8 21.39 -8.70 -3.13
C ARG A 8 21.95 -8.83 -1.71
N GLN A 9 23.27 -8.69 -1.56
CA GLN A 9 23.93 -8.60 -0.25
C GLN A 9 23.78 -7.18 0.28
N THR A 10 22.97 -6.99 1.31
CA THR A 10 22.74 -5.67 1.93
C THR A 10 22.68 -5.77 3.44
N PHE A 11 22.88 -4.65 4.13
CA PHE A 11 22.81 -4.60 5.58
C PHE A 11 21.39 -4.84 6.10
N CYS A 12 21.24 -5.82 6.98
CA CYS A 12 19.98 -6.05 7.68
C CYS A 12 19.93 -5.23 8.97
N LYS A 13 19.04 -4.22 9.02
CA LYS A 13 18.86 -3.37 10.22
C LYS A 13 18.52 -4.15 11.49
N LYS A 14 17.82 -5.27 11.37
CA LYS A 14 17.43 -6.11 12.53
C LYS A 14 18.56 -7.01 13.02
N CYS A 15 19.44 -7.45 12.12
CA CYS A 15 20.49 -8.43 12.44
C CYS A 15 21.87 -7.79 12.63
N GLY A 16 22.03 -6.50 12.34
CA GLY A 16 23.30 -5.79 12.52
C GLY A 16 24.43 -6.23 11.59
N LYS A 17 24.14 -7.00 10.53
CA LYS A 17 25.15 -7.53 9.60
C LYS A 17 24.63 -7.59 8.16
N HIS A 18 25.56 -7.65 7.21
CA HIS A 18 25.25 -7.85 5.79
C HIS A 18 24.81 -9.29 5.54
N GLN A 19 23.68 -9.45 4.86
CA GLN A 19 23.11 -10.75 4.53
C GLN A 19 22.49 -10.73 3.13
N PRO A 20 22.36 -11.91 2.48
CA PRO A 20 21.66 -12.01 1.22
C PRO A 20 20.15 -11.81 1.43
N HIS A 21 19.58 -10.82 0.74
CA HIS A 21 18.16 -10.53 0.76
C HIS A 21 17.52 -10.83 -0.59
N LYS A 22 16.33 -11.43 -0.55
CA LYS A 22 15.50 -11.63 -1.74
C LYS A 22 14.83 -10.31 -2.12
N VAL A 23 15.09 -9.85 -3.33
CA VAL A 23 14.50 -8.63 -3.88
C VAL A 23 13.22 -8.99 -4.61
N THR A 24 12.13 -8.33 -4.23
CA THR A 24 10.84 -8.40 -4.91
C THR A 24 10.39 -7.01 -5.31
N GLN A 25 9.60 -6.92 -6.38
CA GLN A 25 8.95 -5.67 -6.73
C GLN A 25 7.72 -5.49 -5.87
N TYR A 26 7.61 -4.34 -5.22
CA TYR A 26 6.39 -3.96 -4.52
C TYR A 26 5.23 -3.80 -5.50
N LYS A 27 4.07 -4.35 -5.13
CA LYS A 27 2.80 -4.08 -5.80
C LYS A 27 1.84 -3.50 -4.78
N LYS A 28 1.09 -2.47 -5.17
CA LYS A 28 0.06 -1.89 -4.31
C LYS A 28 -1.00 -2.95 -3.99
N GLY A 29 -1.28 -3.15 -2.70
CA GLY A 29 -2.37 -4.01 -2.24
C GLY A 29 -3.75 -3.39 -2.47
N LYS A 30 -4.81 -4.16 -2.22
CA LYS A 30 -6.19 -3.64 -2.25
C LYS A 30 -6.40 -2.62 -1.13
N ASP A 31 -7.06 -1.51 -1.45
CA ASP A 31 -7.37 -0.47 -0.48
C ASP A 31 -8.40 -0.97 0.57
N SER A 32 -8.19 -0.61 1.84
CA SER A 32 -9.11 -0.96 2.94
C SER A 32 -10.37 -0.10 2.92
N LEU A 33 -11.55 -0.73 3.08
CA LEU A 33 -12.84 -0.04 3.17
C LEU A 33 -13.02 0.73 4.48
N TYR A 34 -12.38 0.26 5.56
CA TYR A 34 -12.55 0.80 6.90
C TYR A 34 -11.57 1.93 7.24
N ALA A 35 -10.67 2.27 6.30
CA ALA A 35 -9.82 3.44 6.42
C ALA A 35 -10.66 4.71 6.64
N GLN A 36 -10.21 5.59 7.53
CA GLN A 36 -10.97 6.80 7.92
C GLN A 36 -11.35 7.66 6.71
N GLY A 37 -10.42 7.85 5.76
CA GLY A 37 -10.66 8.60 4.53
C GLY A 37 -11.79 7.99 3.70
N LYS A 38 -11.75 6.68 3.46
CA LYS A 38 -12.80 5.98 2.71
C LYS A 38 -14.16 6.08 3.40
N ARG A 39 -14.22 5.81 4.72
CA ARG A 39 -15.45 5.95 5.53
C ARG A 39 -16.04 7.36 5.49
N HIS A 40 -15.19 8.39 5.50
CA HIS A 40 -15.63 9.77 5.37
C HIS A 40 -16.15 10.07 3.96
N HIS A 41 -15.43 9.66 2.91
CA HIS A 41 -15.83 9.86 1.52
C HIS A 41 -17.14 9.15 1.17
N ASP A 42 -17.33 7.91 1.60
CA ASP A 42 -18.55 7.15 1.33
C ASP A 42 -19.77 7.78 2.03
N ARG A 43 -19.62 8.21 3.30
CA ARG A 43 -20.67 8.96 4.01
C ARG A 43 -21.01 10.27 3.33
N LYS A 44 -20.00 11.05 2.95
CA LYS A 44 -20.18 12.31 2.21
C LYS A 44 -20.86 12.06 0.86
N LYS A 45 -20.50 11.00 0.14
CA LYS A 45 -21.11 10.60 -1.13
C LYS A 45 -22.59 10.25 -0.94
N ARG A 46 -22.93 9.47 0.10
CA ARG A 46 -24.31 9.11 0.43
C ARG A 46 -25.17 10.33 0.77
N LEU A 47 -24.66 11.23 1.62
CA LEU A 47 -25.35 12.47 1.99
C LEU A 47 -25.59 13.39 0.78
N LYS A 48 -24.60 13.51 -0.11
CA LYS A 48 -24.75 14.28 -1.36
C LYS A 48 -25.77 13.66 -2.31
N LEU A 49 -25.82 12.33 -2.41
CA LEU A 49 -26.79 11.64 -3.25
C LEU A 49 -28.21 11.84 -2.72
N GLN A 50 -28.41 11.71 -1.41
CA GLN A 50 -29.72 11.95 -0.78
C GLN A 50 -30.22 13.38 -0.98
N ARG A 51 -29.32 14.37 -0.90
CA ARG A 51 -29.63 15.78 -1.20
C ARG A 51 -29.95 16.09 -2.67
N ARG A 52 -29.61 15.20 -3.60
CA ARG A 52 -29.92 15.33 -5.04
C ARG A 52 -31.20 14.61 -5.44
N LEU A 53 -31.67 13.71 -4.59
CA LEU A 53 -32.88 12.90 -4.80
C LEU A 53 -34.12 13.50 -4.11
N CYS A 54 -33.92 14.53 -3.30
CA CYS A 54 -34.92 15.52 -2.89
C CYS A 54 -34.87 16.65 -3.91
#